data_AF-A0A7X6NRW1-F1
#
_entry.id   AF-A0A7X6NRW1-F1
#
_cell.length_a   1.000
_cell.length_b   1.000
_cell.length_c   1.000
_cell.angle_alpha   90.00
_cell.angle_beta   90.00
_cell.angle_gamma   90.00
#
_symmetry.space_group_name_H-M   'P 1'
#
loop_
_entity.id
_entity.type
_entity.pdbx_description
1 polymer ?
#
loop_
_entity_poly.entity_id
_entity_poly.type
_entity_poly.pdbx_seq_one_letter_code
_entity_poly.pdbx_strand_id
1 'polypeptide(L)'
;MRGSAPHGGLNRFGPRGVLHRSQSPAHQDESLTSVPTNVHSGATVPAFPASSLLGAYDSLRYDYSNLEGAPVNVTYDYLTDAAQIYDESFGTIRREADLSRFPEDVSKVVVRMIHAAAQTDLPADIAFTPGIVASAREALWNGAPIFCDSSMVATGIIRSRLPKQNEVVCYLGDPRLAEMAAELGTTKTAAAVDLWLPRLEGAVVAIGNAPTALFRLLEVVRDTGVKPAGVIGIPVGFVGAAESKQALVDNPFGLEYLALLGRRGGSAITVAAVNAIASTDERTNTIKA
;
A
#
# COMPACT_ATOMS: atom_id res chain seq x y z
N MET A 1 67.13 -18.67 -23.43
CA MET A 1 66.24 -19.10 -24.54
C MET A 1 64.92 -18.37 -24.31
N ARG A 2 64.66 -17.15 -24.82
CA ARG A 2 64.46 -16.71 -26.21
C ARG A 2 63.51 -17.62 -27.00
N GLY A 3 62.36 -17.07 -27.38
CA GLY A 3 61.42 -17.61 -28.38
C GLY A 3 59.99 -17.12 -28.12
N SER A 4 59.62 -15.87 -28.41
CA SER A 4 59.18 -15.33 -29.72
C SER A 4 57.69 -15.57 -30.03
N ALA A 5 56.92 -14.47 -29.99
CA ALA A 5 55.63 -14.32 -30.68
C ALA A 5 55.82 -14.21 -32.22
N PRO A 6 54.75 -14.38 -33.00
CA PRO A 6 54.27 -13.29 -33.88
C PRO A 6 52.72 -13.16 -33.84
N HIS A 7 52.09 -11.98 -33.77
CA HIS A 7 51.94 -10.88 -34.75
C HIS A 7 50.97 -11.12 -35.94
N GLY A 8 49.99 -10.21 -36.06
CA GLY A 8 49.30 -9.79 -37.29
C GLY A 8 47.80 -10.17 -37.33
N GLY A 9 46.83 -9.30 -37.62
CA GLY A 9 46.72 -7.88 -38.02
C GLY A 9 45.23 -7.47 -37.94
N LEU A 10 44.87 -6.28 -37.45
CA LEU A 10 44.65 -5.02 -38.17
C LEU A 10 43.72 -5.08 -39.40
N ASN A 11 42.51 -4.51 -39.24
CA ASN A 11 41.71 -3.72 -40.21
C ASN A 11 40.66 -2.97 -39.34
N ARG A 12 40.61 -1.64 -39.09
CA ARG A 12 40.77 -0.37 -39.84
C ARG A 12 39.63 -0.07 -40.86
N PHE A 13 38.86 0.97 -40.51
CA PHE A 13 37.99 1.86 -41.32
C PHE A 13 36.77 1.22 -42.03
N GLY A 14 35.54 1.74 -41.99
CA GLY A 14 34.96 3.00 -41.52
C GLY A 14 33.41 2.94 -41.69
N PRO A 15 32.68 4.01 -41.35
CA PRO A 15 31.22 3.99 -41.21
C PRO A 15 30.51 4.20 -42.55
N ARG A 16 29.38 3.51 -42.77
CA ARG A 16 28.48 3.77 -43.91
C ARG A 16 27.11 4.24 -43.41
N GLY A 17 26.67 5.40 -43.90
CA GLY A 17 25.24 5.68 -44.09
C GLY A 17 24.63 6.79 -43.23
N VAL A 18 25.11 8.03 -43.39
CA VAL A 18 24.30 9.22 -43.12
C VAL A 18 23.31 9.37 -44.28
N LEU A 19 22.00 9.30 -44.00
CA LEU A 19 20.97 9.73 -44.95
C LEU A 19 20.63 11.20 -44.70
N HIS A 20 20.64 11.94 -45.80
CA HIS A 20 20.50 13.38 -45.92
C HIS A 20 19.20 13.92 -45.29
N ARG A 21 19.36 15.04 -44.58
CA ARG A 21 18.33 16.06 -44.42
C ARG A 21 17.95 16.62 -45.80
N SER A 22 16.66 16.73 -46.08
CA SER A 22 16.10 17.76 -46.95
C SER A 22 15.31 18.76 -46.08
N GLN A 23 15.63 20.04 -46.24
CA GLN A 23 14.88 21.17 -45.68
C GLN A 23 13.87 21.66 -46.72
N SER A 24 12.63 21.93 -46.25
CA SER A 24 11.79 23.14 -46.47
C SER A 24 11.38 23.56 -47.91
N PRO A 25 10.16 24.12 -48.13
CA PRO A 25 9.69 25.32 -47.44
C PRO A 25 8.22 25.36 -46.98
N ALA A 26 8.00 26.38 -46.14
CA ALA A 26 6.76 26.82 -45.55
C ALA A 26 5.65 27.12 -46.59
N HIS A 27 4.42 26.80 -46.21
CA HIS A 27 3.25 27.61 -46.54
C HIS A 27 2.33 27.65 -45.32
N GLN A 28 2.11 28.88 -44.85
CA GLN A 28 1.10 29.25 -43.88
C GLN A 28 -0.28 29.12 -44.54
N ASP A 29 -1.24 28.53 -43.82
CA ASP A 29 -2.64 28.87 -44.03
C ASP A 29 -3.38 28.81 -42.69
N GLU A 30 -3.81 29.98 -42.24
CA GLU A 30 -4.60 30.21 -41.04
C GLU A 30 -6.08 30.03 -41.40
N SER A 31 -6.73 29.00 -40.86
CA SER A 31 -8.17 29.08 -40.62
C SER A 31 -8.56 28.23 -39.40
N LEU A 32 -8.73 28.95 -38.28
CA LEU A 32 -9.34 28.48 -37.04
C LEU A 32 -10.77 28.01 -37.34
N THR A 33 -11.00 26.70 -37.29
CA THR A 33 -12.35 26.13 -37.19
C THR A 33 -12.56 25.67 -35.75
N SER A 34 -13.63 26.20 -35.17
CA SER A 34 -14.05 26.07 -33.78
C SER A 34 -14.40 24.63 -33.41
N VAL A 35 -13.82 24.15 -32.31
CA VAL A 35 -14.21 22.89 -31.66
C VAL A 35 -15.50 23.14 -30.84
N PRO A 36 -16.61 22.42 -31.07
CA PRO A 36 -17.81 22.58 -30.26
C PRO A 36 -17.65 21.91 -28.89
N THR A 37 -17.80 22.69 -27.83
CA THR A 37 -17.90 22.23 -26.44
C THR A 37 -19.30 21.68 -26.16
N ASN A 38 -19.50 20.38 -26.34
CA ASN A 38 -20.66 19.70 -25.79
C ASN A 38 -20.40 19.31 -24.33
N VAL A 39 -20.74 20.22 -23.42
CA VAL A 39 -20.88 19.91 -21.98
C VAL A 39 -22.30 19.40 -21.76
N HIS A 40 -22.47 18.09 -21.60
CA HIS A 40 -23.70 17.52 -21.07
C HIS A 40 -23.81 17.90 -19.58
N SER A 41 -24.58 18.95 -19.31
CA SER A 41 -25.15 19.26 -18.01
C SER A 41 -26.13 18.14 -17.63
N GLY A 42 -25.82 17.36 -16.59
CA GLY A 42 -26.72 16.29 -16.14
C GLY A 42 -26.19 15.30 -15.11
N ALA A 43 -24.93 15.41 -14.65
CA ALA A 43 -24.45 14.59 -13.54
C ALA A 43 -24.59 15.34 -12.22
N THR A 44 -25.64 15.02 -11.46
CA THR A 44 -25.77 15.41 -10.06
C THR A 44 -24.62 14.77 -9.27
N VAL A 45 -23.69 15.59 -8.78
CA VAL A 45 -22.67 15.14 -7.82
C VAL A 45 -23.43 14.75 -6.54
N PRO A 46 -23.30 13.51 -6.02
CA PRO A 46 -23.92 13.17 -4.76
C PRO A 46 -23.38 14.08 -3.65
N ALA A 47 -24.29 14.77 -2.96
CA ALA A 47 -23.95 15.62 -1.83
C ALA A 47 -23.31 14.76 -0.73
N PHE A 48 -22.07 15.09 -0.35
CA PHE A 48 -21.47 14.55 0.86
C PHE A 48 -22.33 14.97 2.06
N PRO A 49 -22.61 14.08 3.03
CA PRO A 49 -23.38 14.44 4.21
C PRO A 49 -22.55 15.44 5.03
N ALA A 50 -22.89 16.73 4.92
CA ALA A 50 -22.14 17.83 5.53
C ALA A 50 -22.28 17.91 7.07
N SER A 51 -23.11 17.08 7.69
CA SER A 51 -23.65 17.40 9.03
C SER A 51 -22.72 17.20 10.22
N SER A 52 -21.67 16.37 10.15
CA SER A 52 -20.75 16.16 11.28
C SER A 52 -19.46 16.98 11.21
N LEU A 53 -19.03 17.38 10.00
CA LEU A 53 -17.80 18.13 9.80
C LEU A 53 -18.00 19.65 9.79
N LEU A 54 -19.23 20.15 9.57
CA LEU A 54 -19.52 21.59 9.54
C LEU A 54 -19.05 22.31 10.81
N GLY A 55 -19.19 21.70 12.00
CA GLY A 55 -18.71 22.29 13.25
C GLY A 55 -17.19 22.41 13.36
N ALA A 56 -16.42 21.53 12.70
CA ALA A 56 -14.95 21.59 12.68
C ALA A 56 -14.42 22.65 11.70
N TYR A 57 -15.19 22.98 10.65
CA TYR A 57 -14.80 23.97 9.65
C TYR A 57 -15.30 25.40 9.95
N ASP A 58 -16.35 25.58 10.76
CA ASP A 58 -16.96 26.91 11.02
C ASP A 58 -16.17 27.75 12.05
N SER A 59 -15.24 27.15 12.79
CA SER A 59 -14.39 27.84 13.78
C SER A 59 -13.22 28.63 13.19
N LEU A 60 -13.04 28.60 11.86
CA LEU A 60 -11.95 29.27 11.14
C LEU A 60 -12.41 30.52 10.36
N ARG A 61 -13.35 31.31 10.90
CA ARG A 61 -13.73 32.60 10.32
C ARG A 61 -12.68 33.67 10.65
N TYR A 62 -11.81 33.96 9.70
CA TYR A 62 -10.87 35.09 9.79
C TYR A 62 -11.51 36.36 9.22
N ASP A 63 -11.49 37.44 10.00
CA ASP A 63 -11.78 38.79 9.52
C ASP A 63 -10.52 39.38 8.87
N TYR A 64 -10.52 39.47 7.53
CA TYR A 64 -9.42 40.00 6.73
C TYR A 64 -9.53 41.51 6.46
N SER A 65 -10.48 42.22 7.09
CA SER A 65 -10.80 43.61 6.72
C SER A 65 -9.76 44.67 7.12
N ASN A 66 -8.71 44.32 7.89
CA ASN A 66 -7.68 45.27 8.36
C ASN A 66 -6.24 44.71 8.29
N LEU A 67 -5.79 44.27 7.11
CA LEU A 67 -4.39 43.89 6.89
C LEU A 67 -3.57 44.99 6.22
N GLU A 68 -3.40 46.12 6.90
CA GLU A 68 -2.26 47.01 6.66
C GLU A 68 -1.15 46.72 7.70
N GLY A 69 -0.11 45.99 7.26
CA GLY A 69 1.25 46.11 7.82
C GLY A 69 1.63 45.39 9.11
N ALA A 70 0.72 44.74 9.85
CA ALA A 70 1.09 43.98 11.06
C ALA A 70 1.09 42.45 10.80
N PRO A 71 2.10 41.69 11.28
CA PRO A 71 2.02 40.23 11.22
C PRO A 71 0.84 39.75 12.07
N VAL A 72 -0.13 39.10 11.43
CA VAL A 72 -1.26 38.47 12.13
C VAL A 72 -0.70 37.33 12.97
N ASN A 73 -0.70 37.50 14.28
CA ASN A 73 -0.29 36.43 15.20
C ASN A 73 -1.48 35.48 15.37
N VAL A 74 -1.56 34.49 14.48
CA VAL A 74 -2.62 33.50 14.48
C VAL A 74 -2.28 32.39 15.46
N THR A 75 -3.13 32.21 16.48
CA THR A 75 -3.07 31.05 17.39
C THR A 75 -4.27 30.17 17.14
N TYR A 76 -4.04 28.88 16.87
CA TYR A 76 -5.10 27.88 16.71
C TYR A 76 -5.37 27.17 18.04
N ASP A 77 -6.64 26.95 18.36
CA ASP A 77 -7.05 26.10 19.49
C ASP A 77 -7.16 24.64 19.00
N TYR A 78 -6.34 23.76 19.57
CA TYR A 78 -6.32 22.33 19.24
C TYR A 78 -5.79 21.51 20.42
N LEU A 79 -6.20 20.25 20.49
CA LEU A 79 -5.66 19.29 21.46
C LEU A 79 -4.16 19.11 21.22
N THR A 80 -3.34 19.33 22.25
CA THR A 80 -1.88 19.21 22.19
C THR A 80 -1.35 17.94 22.90
N ASP A 81 -2.21 17.23 23.63
CA ASP A 81 -1.87 15.95 24.26
C ASP A 81 -2.14 14.80 23.28
N ALA A 82 -1.06 14.16 22.82
CA ALA A 82 -1.14 13.06 21.87
C ALA A 82 -1.95 11.86 22.39
N ALA A 83 -1.87 11.53 23.68
CA ALA A 83 -2.61 10.42 24.25
C ALA A 83 -4.11 10.70 24.25
N GLN A 84 -4.51 11.94 24.59
CA GLN A 84 -5.90 12.37 24.52
C GLN A 84 -6.44 12.34 23.09
N ILE A 85 -5.64 12.75 22.09
CA ILE A 85 -6.02 12.65 20.67
C ILE A 85 -6.29 11.20 20.27
N TYR A 86 -5.45 10.26 20.70
CA TYR A 86 -5.66 8.83 20.42
C TYR A 86 -6.91 8.29 21.10
N ASP A 87 -7.13 8.60 22.38
CA ASP A 87 -8.30 8.16 23.13
C ASP A 87 -9.59 8.71 22.51
N GLU A 88 -9.65 9.99 22.15
CA GLU A 88 -10.81 10.60 21.49
C GLU A 88 -11.05 10.05 20.09
N SER A 89 -9.98 9.84 19.31
CA SER A 89 -10.09 9.25 17.97
C SER A 89 -10.66 7.83 18.04
N PHE A 90 -10.15 6.98 18.93
CA PHE A 90 -10.58 5.58 19.03
C PHE A 90 -11.98 5.48 19.65
N GLY A 91 -12.30 6.36 20.60
CA GLY A 91 -13.64 6.52 21.14
C GLY A 91 -14.65 6.90 20.05
N THR A 92 -14.28 7.83 19.15
CA THR A 92 -15.12 8.24 18.02
C THR A 92 -15.34 7.10 17.04
N ILE A 93 -14.28 6.40 16.64
CA ILE A 93 -14.37 5.23 15.75
C ILE A 93 -15.33 4.18 16.31
N ARG A 94 -15.22 3.85 17.61
CA ARG A 94 -16.08 2.85 18.26
C ARG A 94 -17.55 3.27 18.37
N ARG A 95 -17.85 4.57 18.32
CA ARG A 95 -19.23 5.08 18.29
C ARG A 95 -19.81 5.06 16.87
N GLU A 96 -18.98 5.27 15.85
CA GLU A 96 -19.42 5.49 14.48
C GLU A 96 -19.34 4.25 13.58
N ALA A 97 -18.51 3.27 13.91
CA ALA A 97 -18.30 2.08 13.11
C ALA A 97 -19.05 0.87 13.69
N ASP A 98 -19.74 0.11 12.83
CA ASP A 98 -20.31 -1.19 13.22
C ASP A 98 -19.21 -2.26 13.27
N LEU A 99 -18.86 -2.66 14.49
CA LEU A 99 -17.83 -3.68 14.76
C LEU A 99 -18.43 -5.00 15.26
N SER A 100 -19.76 -5.12 15.30
CA SER A 100 -20.48 -6.21 15.98
C SER A 100 -20.17 -7.62 15.44
N ARG A 101 -19.78 -7.72 14.17
CA ARG A 101 -19.45 -8.99 13.52
C ARG A 101 -18.02 -9.49 13.77
N PHE A 102 -17.16 -8.67 14.37
CA PHE A 102 -15.75 -9.03 14.58
C PHE A 102 -15.53 -9.63 15.96
N PRO A 103 -14.74 -10.72 16.06
CA PRO A 103 -14.11 -11.11 17.32
C PRO A 103 -13.30 -9.96 17.93
N GLU A 104 -13.10 -9.97 19.24
CA GLU A 104 -12.47 -8.85 19.96
C GLU A 104 -11.06 -8.51 19.41
N ASP A 105 -10.27 -9.53 19.09
CA ASP A 105 -8.92 -9.37 18.57
C ASP A 105 -8.91 -8.77 17.16
N VAL A 106 -9.78 -9.24 16.27
CA VAL A 106 -9.99 -8.67 14.93
C VAL A 106 -10.54 -7.24 15.02
N SER A 107 -11.48 -6.98 15.93
CA SER A 107 -12.07 -5.66 16.15
C SER A 107 -11.01 -4.59 16.43
N LYS A 108 -10.01 -4.91 17.26
CA LYS A 108 -8.87 -4.00 17.54
C LYS A 108 -8.04 -3.69 16.29
N VAL A 109 -7.87 -4.67 15.41
CA VAL A 109 -7.19 -4.48 14.12
C VAL A 109 -8.01 -3.55 13.22
N VAL A 110 -9.31 -3.78 13.12
CA VAL A 110 -10.23 -2.97 12.30
C VAL A 110 -10.30 -1.53 12.78
N VAL A 111 -10.32 -1.27 14.09
CA VAL A 111 -10.28 0.10 14.64
C VAL A 111 -9.03 0.84 14.17
N ARG A 112 -7.86 0.19 14.18
CA ARG A 112 -6.63 0.81 13.68
C ARG A 112 -6.65 1.03 12.17
N MET A 113 -7.27 0.13 11.40
CA MET A 113 -7.48 0.31 9.96
C MET A 113 -8.36 1.54 9.68
N ILE A 114 -9.45 1.72 10.43
CA ILE A 114 -10.33 2.90 10.33
C ILE A 114 -9.56 4.17 10.69
N HIS A 115 -8.79 4.16 11.79
CA HIS A 115 -7.99 5.30 12.20
C HIS A 115 -7.00 5.75 11.11
N ALA A 116 -6.38 4.80 10.40
CA ALA A 116 -5.42 5.09 9.35
C ALA A 116 -6.06 5.64 8.05
N ALA A 117 -7.35 5.41 7.82
CA ALA A 117 -8.05 5.80 6.60
C ALA A 117 -9.13 6.87 6.80
N ALA A 118 -9.53 7.13 8.05
CA ALA A 118 -10.70 7.94 8.41
C ALA A 118 -12.01 7.47 7.71
N GLN A 119 -12.20 6.15 7.61
CA GLN A 119 -13.32 5.53 6.91
C GLN A 119 -14.07 4.57 7.85
N THR A 120 -15.12 5.05 8.52
CA THR A 120 -15.92 4.28 9.49
C THR A 120 -16.79 3.20 8.83
N ASP A 121 -16.92 3.24 7.51
CA ASP A 121 -17.64 2.27 6.69
C ASP A 121 -16.77 1.07 6.24
N LEU A 122 -15.45 1.09 6.49
CA LEU A 122 -14.55 -0.04 6.19
C LEU A 122 -15.04 -1.41 6.69
N PRO A 123 -15.63 -1.53 7.90
CA PRO A 123 -16.17 -2.78 8.41
C PRO A 123 -17.07 -3.55 7.45
N ALA A 124 -17.81 -2.90 6.55
CA ALA A 124 -18.71 -3.59 5.64
C ALA A 124 -17.95 -4.48 4.62
N ASP A 125 -16.73 -4.09 4.25
CA ASP A 125 -15.96 -4.70 3.17
C ASP A 125 -14.84 -5.63 3.65
N ILE A 126 -14.67 -5.81 4.97
CA ILE A 126 -13.58 -6.64 5.50
C ILE A 126 -13.91 -8.13 5.37
N ALA A 127 -13.01 -8.92 4.80
CA ALA A 127 -13.06 -10.36 4.88
C ALA A 127 -11.91 -10.85 5.76
N PHE A 128 -12.17 -11.83 6.63
CA PHE A 128 -11.17 -12.34 7.55
C PHE A 128 -11.44 -13.81 7.89
N THR A 129 -10.39 -14.52 8.28
CA THR A 129 -10.49 -15.80 8.98
C THR A 129 -10.41 -15.57 10.49
N PRO A 130 -11.12 -16.34 11.33
CA PRO A 130 -11.08 -16.15 12.79
C PRO A 130 -9.67 -16.29 13.40
N GLY A 131 -8.76 -17.05 12.77
CA GLY A 131 -7.42 -17.33 13.28
C GLY A 131 -6.35 -16.30 12.88
N ILE A 132 -6.65 -15.31 12.02
CA ILE A 132 -5.63 -14.43 11.43
C ILE A 132 -4.81 -13.69 12.48
N VAL A 133 -5.45 -13.14 13.51
CA VAL A 133 -4.75 -12.36 14.53
C VAL A 133 -3.92 -13.27 15.42
N ALA A 134 -4.47 -14.41 15.87
CA ALA A 134 -3.75 -15.36 16.70
C ALA A 134 -2.53 -15.95 15.99
N SER A 135 -2.71 -16.47 14.77
CA SER A 135 -1.66 -17.12 13.98
C SER A 135 -0.53 -16.16 13.61
N ALA A 136 -0.88 -14.98 13.06
CA ALA A 136 0.13 -14.00 12.68
C ALA A 136 0.87 -13.43 13.90
N ARG A 137 0.17 -13.19 15.02
CA ARG A 137 0.82 -12.73 16.26
C ARG A 137 1.77 -13.79 16.78
N GLU A 138 1.35 -15.04 16.90
CA GLU A 138 2.22 -16.13 17.37
C GLU A 138 3.48 -16.24 16.52
N ALA A 139 3.36 -16.19 15.19
CA ALA A 139 4.50 -16.19 14.28
C ALA A 139 5.48 -15.03 14.56
N LEU A 140 4.96 -13.82 14.75
CA LEU A 140 5.80 -12.67 15.08
C LEU A 140 6.50 -12.84 16.44
N TRP A 141 5.79 -13.33 17.46
CA TRP A 141 6.37 -13.62 18.77
C TRP A 141 7.40 -14.76 18.71
N ASN A 142 7.31 -15.65 17.72
CA ASN A 142 8.31 -16.67 17.42
C ASN A 142 9.49 -16.15 16.59
N GLY A 143 9.42 -14.92 16.07
CA GLY A 143 10.50 -14.27 15.33
C GLY A 143 10.36 -14.35 13.82
N ALA A 144 9.19 -14.71 13.30
CA ALA A 144 8.94 -14.80 11.87
C ALA A 144 9.19 -13.45 11.15
N PRO A 145 9.68 -13.48 9.89
CA PRO A 145 9.81 -12.27 9.08
C PRO A 145 8.43 -11.78 8.61
N ILE A 146 8.38 -10.50 8.24
CA ILE A 146 7.25 -9.87 7.56
C ILE A 146 7.66 -9.57 6.11
N PHE A 147 7.06 -10.24 5.14
CA PHE A 147 7.24 -9.94 3.73
C PHE A 147 6.28 -8.86 3.27
N CYS A 148 6.81 -7.81 2.66
CA CYS A 148 6.07 -6.66 2.18
C CYS A 148 6.17 -6.56 0.66
N ASP A 149 5.05 -6.30 0.00
CA ASP A 149 5.01 -6.09 -1.45
C ASP A 149 5.60 -4.75 -1.90
N SER A 150 5.66 -3.76 -1.00
CA SER A 150 6.10 -2.41 -1.30
C SER A 150 6.93 -1.78 -0.19
N SER A 151 7.81 -0.84 -0.56
CA SER A 151 8.66 -0.11 0.39
C SER A 151 7.85 0.79 1.33
N MET A 152 6.66 1.24 0.93
CA MET A 152 5.76 2.00 1.79
C MET A 152 5.21 1.13 2.93
N VAL A 153 4.80 -0.11 2.63
CA VAL A 153 4.36 -1.06 3.67
C VAL A 153 5.52 -1.37 4.61
N ALA A 154 6.70 -1.69 4.06
CA ALA A 154 7.87 -2.03 4.87
C ALA A 154 8.32 -0.89 5.80
N THR A 155 8.29 0.36 5.31
CA THR A 155 8.69 1.54 6.08
C THR A 155 7.67 1.91 7.16
N GLY A 156 6.37 1.70 6.90
CA GLY A 156 5.32 2.07 7.85
C GLY A 156 5.20 1.15 9.08
N ILE A 157 5.76 -0.07 9.02
CA ILE A 157 5.73 -1.00 10.15
C ILE A 157 6.59 -0.44 11.30
N ILE A 158 5.94 -0.21 12.44
CA ILE A 158 6.53 0.45 13.61
C ILE A 158 7.39 -0.57 14.35
N ARG A 159 8.71 -0.40 14.29
CA ARG A 159 9.67 -1.35 14.87
C ARG A 159 9.50 -1.58 16.36
N SER A 160 9.14 -0.55 17.12
CA SER A 160 8.90 -0.65 18.57
C SER A 160 7.63 -1.43 18.94
N ARG A 161 6.78 -1.75 17.97
CA ARG A 161 5.60 -2.63 18.14
C ARG A 161 5.86 -4.08 17.76
N LEU A 162 7.06 -4.43 17.28
CA LEU A 162 7.40 -5.80 16.91
C LEU A 162 7.90 -6.57 18.15
N PRO A 163 7.33 -7.76 18.45
CA PRO A 163 7.59 -8.50 19.70
C PRO A 163 9.02 -9.03 19.80
N LYS A 164 9.70 -9.14 18.66
CA LYS A 164 11.12 -9.45 18.54
C LYS A 164 11.76 -8.50 17.54
N GLN A 165 13.03 -8.73 17.23
CA GLN A 165 13.70 -8.12 16.08
C GLN A 165 13.21 -8.76 14.76
N ASN A 166 11.89 -8.79 14.55
CA ASN A 166 11.28 -9.34 13.34
C ASN A 166 11.81 -8.56 12.12
N GLU A 167 12.36 -9.30 11.15
CA GLU A 167 12.78 -8.70 9.90
C GLU A 167 11.55 -8.22 9.13
N VAL A 168 11.64 -7.04 8.52
CA VAL A 168 10.60 -6.55 7.61
C VAL A 168 11.27 -6.38 6.25
N VAL A 169 10.86 -7.22 5.31
CA VAL A 169 11.56 -7.45 4.05
C VAL A 169 10.72 -6.94 2.90
N CYS A 170 11.32 -6.10 2.05
CA CYS A 170 10.76 -5.71 0.76
C CYS A 170 11.86 -5.87 -0.29
N TYR A 171 11.65 -6.78 -1.24
CA TYR A 171 12.65 -7.07 -2.27
C TYR A 171 12.63 -6.08 -3.44
N LEU A 172 11.75 -5.07 -3.49
CA LEU A 172 11.65 -4.18 -4.67
C LEU A 172 12.95 -3.46 -5.06
N GLY A 173 13.90 -3.33 -4.14
CA GLY A 173 15.24 -2.79 -4.42
C GLY A 173 16.26 -3.83 -4.93
N ASP A 174 15.89 -5.11 -5.01
CA ASP A 174 16.79 -6.18 -5.45
C ASP A 174 17.10 -6.03 -6.95
N PRO A 175 18.39 -5.93 -7.33
CA PRO A 175 18.79 -5.68 -8.71
C PRO A 175 18.36 -6.79 -9.68
N ARG A 176 18.10 -8.00 -9.19
CA ARG A 176 17.70 -9.16 -10.01
C ARG A 176 16.24 -9.07 -10.49
N LEU A 177 15.40 -8.28 -9.83
CA LEU A 177 13.96 -8.27 -10.10
C LEU A 177 13.57 -7.76 -11.48
N ALA A 178 14.34 -6.84 -12.06
CA ALA A 178 14.01 -6.30 -13.37
C ALA A 178 14.13 -7.38 -14.47
N GLU A 179 15.22 -8.15 -14.43
CA GLU A 179 15.47 -9.27 -15.33
C GLU A 179 14.46 -10.40 -15.08
N MET A 180 14.29 -10.82 -13.82
CA MET A 180 13.36 -11.87 -13.45
C MET A 180 11.91 -11.56 -13.87
N ALA A 181 11.44 -10.33 -13.68
CA ALA A 181 10.11 -9.91 -14.09
C ALA A 181 9.93 -9.96 -15.62
N ALA A 182 10.97 -9.61 -16.38
CA ALA A 182 10.96 -9.68 -17.84
C ALA A 182 10.94 -11.13 -18.34
N GLU A 183 11.76 -12.00 -17.76
CA GLU A 183 11.82 -13.43 -18.11
C GLU A 183 10.49 -14.15 -17.82
N LEU A 184 9.86 -13.83 -16.70
CA LEU A 184 8.57 -14.40 -16.29
C LEU A 184 7.36 -13.72 -16.95
N GLY A 185 7.55 -12.63 -17.70
CA GLY A 185 6.46 -11.85 -18.29
C GLY A 185 5.48 -11.28 -17.25
N THR A 186 5.98 -10.88 -16.08
CA THR A 186 5.16 -10.45 -14.93
C THR A 186 5.64 -9.12 -14.35
N THR A 187 4.98 -8.62 -13.29
CA THR A 187 5.41 -7.39 -12.61
C THR A 187 6.55 -7.66 -11.62
N LYS A 188 7.38 -6.65 -11.33
CA LYS A 188 8.44 -6.76 -10.30
C LYS A 188 7.90 -7.19 -8.94
N THR A 189 6.72 -6.70 -8.56
CA THR A 189 6.05 -7.04 -7.30
C THR A 189 5.62 -8.50 -7.25
N ALA A 190 5.18 -9.09 -8.38
CA ALA A 190 4.87 -10.51 -8.46
C ALA A 190 6.15 -11.35 -8.47
N ALA A 191 7.14 -11.02 -9.30
CA ALA A 191 8.43 -11.70 -9.31
C ALA A 191 9.12 -11.69 -7.93
N ALA A 192 8.95 -10.62 -7.13
CA ALA A 192 9.47 -10.55 -5.76
C ALA A 192 8.89 -11.61 -4.82
N VAL A 193 7.67 -12.10 -5.06
CA VAL A 193 7.05 -13.15 -4.23
C VAL A 193 7.81 -14.46 -4.36
N ASP A 194 8.36 -14.76 -5.53
CA ASP A 194 9.18 -15.97 -5.73
C ASP A 194 10.47 -15.93 -4.90
N LEU A 195 11.00 -14.73 -4.62
CA LEU A 195 12.14 -14.56 -3.71
C LEU A 195 11.76 -14.78 -2.23
N TRP A 196 10.47 -14.78 -1.88
CA TRP A 196 10.01 -15.05 -0.51
C TRP A 196 10.02 -16.54 -0.20
N LEU A 197 9.79 -17.39 -1.21
CA LEU A 197 9.55 -18.83 -1.06
C LEU A 197 10.52 -19.55 -0.11
N PRO A 198 11.85 -19.34 -0.15
CA PRO A 198 12.78 -20.01 0.76
C PRO A 198 12.55 -19.75 2.25
N ARG A 199 11.79 -18.70 2.59
CA ARG A 199 11.52 -18.24 3.96
C ARG A 199 10.02 -17.96 4.19
N LEU A 200 9.15 -18.38 3.28
CA LEU A 200 7.73 -18.06 3.30
C LEU A 200 6.96 -18.84 4.36
N GLU A 201 7.37 -20.08 4.65
CA GLU A 201 6.70 -20.93 5.63
C GLU A 201 6.65 -20.26 7.00
N GLY A 202 5.43 -20.07 7.53
CA GLY A 202 5.22 -19.42 8.83
C GLY A 202 5.54 -17.92 8.86
N ALA A 203 5.88 -17.29 7.73
CA ALA A 203 6.07 -15.84 7.66
C ALA A 203 4.73 -15.08 7.75
N VAL A 204 4.78 -13.80 8.10
CA VAL A 204 3.64 -12.89 7.93
C VAL A 204 3.78 -12.18 6.59
N VAL A 205 2.72 -12.15 5.80
CA VAL A 205 2.72 -11.50 4.48
C VAL A 205 1.82 -10.27 4.52
N ALA A 206 2.36 -9.13 4.09
CA ALA A 206 1.67 -7.84 4.04
C ALA A 206 1.70 -7.28 2.62
N ILE A 207 0.56 -7.37 1.92
CA ILE A 207 0.41 -6.88 0.55
C ILE A 207 -0.56 -5.71 0.57
N GLY A 208 0.00 -4.50 0.45
CA GLY A 208 -0.76 -3.26 0.57
C GLY A 208 -0.90 -2.45 -0.72
N ASN A 209 -0.17 -2.79 -1.78
CA ASN A 209 -0.11 -2.00 -3.00
C ASN A 209 -0.40 -2.80 -4.27
N ALA A 210 0.18 -3.98 -4.44
CA ALA A 210 0.22 -4.67 -5.72
C ALA A 210 -0.69 -5.90 -5.76
N PRO A 211 -1.83 -5.85 -6.48
CA PRO A 211 -2.71 -7.00 -6.66
C PRO A 211 -2.01 -8.22 -7.28
N THR A 212 -1.05 -7.98 -8.18
CA THR A 212 -0.28 -9.04 -8.83
C THR A 212 0.60 -9.82 -7.86
N ALA A 213 1.09 -9.19 -6.78
CA ALA A 213 1.81 -9.89 -5.72
C ALA A 213 0.87 -10.84 -4.97
N LEU A 214 -0.39 -10.44 -4.74
CA LEU A 214 -1.37 -11.29 -4.06
C LEU A 214 -1.78 -12.49 -4.92
N PHE A 215 -2.03 -12.27 -6.22
CA PHE A 215 -2.25 -13.39 -7.15
C PHE A 215 -1.06 -14.35 -7.16
N ARG A 216 0.16 -13.81 -7.27
CA ARG A 216 1.37 -14.64 -7.31
C ARG A 216 1.57 -15.43 -6.02
N LEU A 217 1.27 -14.85 -4.86
CA LEU A 217 1.31 -15.57 -3.58
C LEU A 217 0.39 -16.80 -3.61
N LEU A 218 -0.84 -16.63 -4.10
CA LEU A 218 -1.80 -17.74 -4.20
C LEU A 218 -1.31 -18.84 -5.16
N GLU A 219 -0.67 -18.47 -6.27
CA GLU A 219 -0.04 -19.44 -7.18
C GLU A 219 1.11 -20.19 -6.51
N VAL A 220 1.99 -19.49 -5.80
CA VAL A 220 3.11 -20.10 -5.07
C VAL A 220 2.59 -21.08 -4.01
N VAL A 221 1.56 -20.70 -3.25
CA VAL A 221 0.93 -21.58 -2.26
C VAL A 221 0.29 -22.80 -2.93
N ARG A 222 -0.42 -22.61 -4.04
CA ARG A 222 -1.02 -23.70 -4.83
C ARG A 222 0.03 -24.71 -5.28
N ASP A 223 1.15 -24.21 -5.81
CA ASP A 223 2.15 -25.03 -6.50
C ASP A 223 3.11 -25.72 -5.52
N THR A 224 3.36 -25.13 -4.35
CA THR A 224 4.36 -25.62 -3.39
C THR A 224 3.76 -26.16 -2.09
N GLY A 225 2.53 -25.78 -1.75
CA GLY A 225 1.92 -26.05 -0.45
C GLY A 225 2.53 -25.27 0.71
N VAL A 226 3.56 -24.44 0.48
CA VAL A 226 4.20 -23.62 1.51
C VAL A 226 3.27 -22.48 1.90
N LYS A 227 2.93 -22.38 3.19
CA LYS A 227 1.96 -21.40 3.69
C LYS A 227 2.59 -20.38 4.64
N PRO A 228 2.33 -19.08 4.47
CA PRO A 228 2.58 -18.11 5.52
C PRO A 228 1.67 -18.37 6.73
N ALA A 229 2.05 -17.85 7.90
CA ALA A 229 1.22 -17.87 9.10
C ALA A 229 -0.02 -16.98 8.97
N GLY A 230 0.04 -15.93 8.15
CA GLY A 230 -1.10 -15.07 7.87
C GLY A 230 -0.85 -14.10 6.74
N VAL A 231 -1.91 -13.77 5.99
CA VAL A 231 -1.88 -12.87 4.84
C VAL A 231 -2.74 -11.63 5.11
N ILE A 232 -2.11 -10.47 5.25
CA ILE A 232 -2.76 -9.16 5.22
C ILE A 232 -2.81 -8.72 3.75
N GLY A 233 -3.86 -9.16 3.04
CA GLY A 233 -4.08 -8.94 1.61
C GLY A 233 -4.97 -7.72 1.36
N ILE A 234 -4.40 -6.53 1.43
CA ILE A 234 -5.11 -5.25 1.30
C ILE A 234 -4.54 -4.39 0.15
N PRO A 235 -4.23 -4.94 -1.05
CA PRO A 235 -3.82 -4.11 -2.17
C PRO A 235 -4.94 -3.12 -2.56
N VAL A 236 -4.54 -1.87 -2.78
CA VAL A 236 -5.39 -0.85 -3.42
C VAL A 236 -5.29 -0.97 -4.93
N GLY A 237 -6.35 -0.63 -5.66
CA GLY A 237 -6.24 -0.45 -7.09
C GLY A 237 -7.57 -0.48 -7.83
N PHE A 238 -7.53 -0.01 -9.06
CA PHE A 238 -8.68 -0.03 -9.98
C PHE A 238 -8.68 -1.25 -10.89
N VAL A 239 -7.56 -1.98 -10.98
CA VAL A 239 -7.39 -3.17 -11.81
C VAL A 239 -6.79 -4.28 -10.96
N GLY A 240 -7.47 -5.43 -10.89
CA GLY A 240 -6.99 -6.64 -10.20
C GLY A 240 -7.10 -6.60 -8.68
N ALA A 241 -7.27 -5.44 -8.04
CA ALA A 241 -7.33 -5.35 -6.58
C ALA A 241 -8.53 -6.11 -6.00
N ALA A 242 -9.73 -5.84 -6.51
CA ALA A 242 -10.94 -6.52 -6.04
C ALA A 242 -10.84 -8.03 -6.28
N GLU A 243 -10.38 -8.41 -7.47
CA GLU A 243 -10.27 -9.79 -7.93
C GLU A 243 -9.21 -10.57 -7.14
N SER A 244 -8.05 -9.97 -6.86
CA SER A 244 -6.97 -10.63 -6.09
C SER A 244 -7.37 -10.88 -4.64
N LYS A 245 -8.11 -9.95 -4.03
CA LYS A 245 -8.62 -10.09 -2.66
C LYS A 245 -9.77 -11.07 -2.60
N GLN A 246 -10.63 -11.10 -3.61
CA GLN A 246 -11.67 -12.12 -3.72
C GLN A 246 -11.04 -13.51 -3.92
N ALA A 247 -10.00 -13.63 -4.74
CA ALA A 247 -9.25 -14.87 -4.90
C ALA A 247 -8.58 -15.32 -3.59
N LEU A 248 -8.12 -14.39 -2.75
CA LEU A 248 -7.63 -14.69 -1.40
C LEU A 248 -8.76 -15.19 -0.49
N VAL A 249 -9.98 -14.68 -0.61
CA VAL A 249 -11.13 -15.19 0.18
C VAL A 249 -11.56 -16.59 -0.28
N ASP A 250 -11.63 -16.80 -1.59
CA ASP A 250 -12.17 -18.03 -2.18
C ASP A 250 -11.15 -19.16 -2.28
N ASN A 251 -9.92 -18.93 -1.82
CA ASN A 251 -8.83 -19.90 -1.97
C ASN A 251 -9.11 -21.20 -1.18
N PRO A 252 -8.78 -22.39 -1.73
CA PRO A 252 -8.96 -23.66 -1.03
C PRO A 252 -7.75 -24.08 -0.18
N PHE A 253 -6.76 -23.20 0.02
CA PHE A 253 -5.46 -23.56 0.61
C PHE A 253 -5.44 -23.48 2.14
N GLY A 254 -6.52 -23.04 2.78
CA GLY A 254 -6.60 -22.91 4.24
C GLY A 254 -5.62 -21.85 4.78
N LEU A 255 -5.47 -20.74 4.05
CA LEU A 255 -4.69 -19.59 4.51
C LEU A 255 -5.48 -18.78 5.54
N GLU A 256 -4.82 -18.37 6.61
CA GLU A 256 -5.33 -17.31 7.47
C GLU A 256 -5.17 -15.96 6.76
N TYR A 257 -6.22 -15.14 6.71
CA TYR A 257 -6.18 -13.87 6.00
C TYR A 257 -6.98 -12.74 6.65
N LEU A 258 -6.61 -11.52 6.29
CA LEU A 258 -7.37 -10.28 6.47
C LEU A 258 -7.31 -9.50 5.16
N ALA A 259 -8.48 -9.22 4.59
CA ALA A 259 -8.63 -8.50 3.33
C ALA A 259 -9.67 -7.38 3.45
N LEU A 260 -9.49 -6.32 2.65
CA LEU A 260 -10.49 -5.27 2.47
C LEU A 260 -11.01 -5.35 1.03
N LEU A 261 -12.19 -5.92 0.81
CA LEU A 261 -12.73 -6.23 -0.50
C LEU A 261 -12.93 -4.96 -1.37
N GLY A 262 -13.15 -5.18 -2.67
CA GLY A 262 -13.31 -4.09 -3.64
C GLY A 262 -11.99 -3.39 -3.97
N ARG A 263 -12.04 -2.09 -4.29
CA ARG A 263 -10.86 -1.31 -4.77
C ARG A 263 -10.04 -0.68 -3.65
N ARG A 264 -10.66 -0.45 -2.50
CA ARG A 264 -10.03 0.20 -1.34
C ARG A 264 -8.93 -0.67 -0.77
N GLY A 265 -7.92 -0.04 -0.20
CA GLY A 265 -6.78 -0.72 0.39
C GLY A 265 -5.66 0.27 0.61
N GLY A 266 -4.42 -0.21 0.52
CA GLY A 266 -3.27 0.66 0.51
C GLY A 266 -2.32 0.37 1.66
N SER A 267 -1.12 0.93 1.54
CA SER A 267 -0.05 0.74 2.51
C SER A 267 -0.45 1.20 3.91
N ALA A 268 -1.15 2.33 4.07
CA ALA A 268 -1.56 2.84 5.38
C ALA A 268 -2.48 1.87 6.14
N ILE A 269 -3.52 1.35 5.48
CA ILE A 269 -4.46 0.38 6.06
C ILE A 269 -3.74 -0.93 6.39
N THR A 270 -2.91 -1.42 5.47
CA THR A 270 -2.12 -2.65 5.64
C THR A 270 -1.17 -2.56 6.82
N VAL A 271 -0.42 -1.46 6.91
CA VAL A 271 0.51 -1.18 8.00
C VAL A 271 -0.21 -1.06 9.33
N ALA A 272 -1.36 -0.38 9.36
CA ALA A 272 -2.18 -0.26 10.56
C ALA A 272 -2.61 -1.63 11.08
N ALA A 273 -3.00 -2.54 10.18
CA ALA A 273 -3.36 -3.90 10.53
C ALA A 273 -2.18 -4.70 11.09
N VAL A 274 -1.03 -4.69 10.41
CA VAL A 274 0.20 -5.37 10.87
C VAL A 274 0.64 -4.85 12.24
N ASN A 275 0.68 -3.52 12.42
CA ASN A 275 1.05 -2.89 13.69
C ASN A 275 0.05 -3.21 14.82
N ALA A 276 -1.21 -3.46 14.50
CA ALA A 276 -2.23 -3.88 15.47
C ALA A 276 -2.05 -5.35 15.90
N ILE A 277 -1.73 -6.23 14.94
CA ILE A 277 -1.50 -7.66 15.20
C ILE A 277 -0.24 -7.87 16.05
N ALA A 278 0.83 -7.14 15.75
CA ALA A 278 2.13 -7.28 16.40
C ALA A 278 2.14 -6.88 17.89
N SER A 279 1.26 -5.95 18.29
CA SER A 279 1.20 -5.39 19.65
C SER A 279 0.02 -5.96 20.45
N THR A 280 0.18 -6.09 21.76
CA THR A 280 -0.91 -6.35 22.72
C THR A 280 -1.63 -5.07 23.15
N ASP A 281 -0.98 -3.91 23.01
CA ASP A 281 -1.55 -2.60 23.30
C ASP A 281 -2.08 -1.94 22.02
N GLU A 282 -3.34 -1.51 22.07
CA GLU A 282 -4.04 -0.88 20.94
C GLU A 282 -3.58 0.58 20.73
N ARG A 283 -3.13 1.26 21.80
CA ARG A 283 -2.95 2.71 21.88
C ARG A 283 -1.49 3.14 21.87
N THR A 284 -0.59 2.35 22.46
CA THR A 284 0.83 2.72 22.55
C THR A 284 1.65 2.13 21.41
N ASN A 285 2.74 2.81 21.04
CA ASN A 285 3.73 2.27 20.09
C ASN A 285 4.78 1.38 20.78
N THR A 286 4.50 0.90 21.99
CA THR A 286 5.39 0.07 22.78
C THR A 286 4.72 -1.26 23.09
N ILE A 287 5.48 -2.33 23.04
CA ILE A 287 5.04 -3.61 23.61
C ILE A 287 5.22 -3.54 25.11
N LYS A 288 4.13 -3.74 25.84
CA LYS A 288 4.22 -4.11 27.25
C LYS A 288 4.48 -5.62 27.27
N ALA A 289 5.67 -5.99 27.75
CA ALA A 289 6.01 -7.38 28.06
C ALA A 289 5.03 -7.93 29.12
#